data_AF-A0AAW6XT61-F1
#
_entry.id   AF-A0AAW6XT61-F1
#
_cell.length_a   1.000
_cell.length_b   1.000
_cell.length_c   1.000
_cell.angle_alpha   90.00
_cell.angle_beta   90.00
_cell.angle_gamma   90.00
#
_symmetry.space_group_name_H-M   'P 1'
#
loop_
_entity.id
_entity.type
_entity.pdbx_description
1 polymer ?
#
loop_
_entity_poly.entity_id
_entity_poly.type
_entity_poly.pdbx_seq_one_letter_code
_entity_poly.pdbx_strand_id
1 'polypeptide(L)' 'FAASLLSFALVSTPAQASPEAQGKETIDLDLYTLTDVHGHIEQVTKKGKVTEAGGGAMKCYLDKARAANPNSSLMLLGDN' A
#
# COMPACT_ATOMS: atom_id res chain seq x y z
N PHE A 1 40.10 57.30 16.89
CA PHE A 1 39.92 55.86 16.62
C PHE A 1 39.37 55.21 17.87
N ALA A 2 38.08 54.90 17.93
CA ALA A 2 37.49 54.12 19.02
C ALA A 2 36.85 52.88 18.39
N ALA A 3 37.47 51.71 18.60
CA ALA A 3 36.94 50.44 18.15
C ALA A 3 35.97 49.90 19.21
N SER A 4 34.69 49.76 18.85
CA SER A 4 33.68 49.12 19.69
C SER A 4 33.63 47.63 19.34
N LEU A 5 33.91 46.77 20.32
CA LEU A 5 33.84 45.32 20.19
C LEU A 5 32.45 44.84 20.64
N LEU A 6 31.61 44.44 19.69
CA LEU A 6 30.37 43.71 19.96
C LEU A 6 30.71 42.24 20.28
N SER A 7 30.46 41.84 21.53
CA SER A 7 30.58 40.45 21.96
C SER A 7 29.28 39.69 21.65
N PHE A 8 29.35 38.66 20.81
CA PHE A 8 28.27 37.70 20.61
C PHE A 8 28.40 36.57 21.62
N ALA A 9 27.41 36.39 22.49
CA ALA A 9 27.29 35.22 23.34
C ALA A 9 26.57 34.10 22.55
N LEU A 10 27.25 32.97 22.32
CA LEU A 10 26.59 31.74 21.85
C LEU A 10 25.78 31.16 23.02
N VAL A 11 24.45 31.22 22.91
CA VAL A 11 23.56 30.43 23.76
C VAL A 11 23.52 29.01 23.20
N SER A 12 24.11 28.07 23.93
CA SER A 12 23.98 26.64 23.64
C SER A 12 22.66 26.15 24.25
N THR A 13 21.62 26.05 23.43
CA THR A 13 20.40 25.33 23.80
C THR A 13 20.67 23.83 23.74
N PRO A 14 20.45 23.05 24.82
CA PRO A 14 20.55 21.61 24.73
C PRO A 14 19.47 21.11 23.75
N ALA A 15 19.90 20.40 22.71
CA ALA A 15 18.98 19.69 21.83
C ALA A 15 18.31 18.59 22.65
N GLN A 16 17.07 18.82 23.05
CA GLN A 16 16.24 17.81 23.68
C GLN A 16 15.95 16.75 22.62
N ALA A 17 16.63 15.60 22.70
CA ALA A 17 16.29 14.45 21.90
C ALA A 17 14.85 14.05 22.26
N SER A 18 13.91 14.29 21.34
CA SER A 18 12.61 13.65 21.42
C SER A 18 12.85 12.14 21.48
N PRO A 19 12.29 11.43 22.47
CA PRO A 19 12.25 9.99 22.39
C PRO A 19 11.34 9.67 21.20
N GLU A 20 11.95 9.35 20.06
CA GLU A 20 11.29 8.60 19.02
C GLU A 20 10.88 7.27 19.66
N ALA A 21 9.67 7.24 20.20
CA ALA A 21 8.93 6.00 20.35
C ALA A 21 8.60 5.51 18.93
N GLN A 22 9.61 5.02 18.22
CA GLN A 22 9.41 4.16 17.06
C GLN A 22 8.88 2.83 17.60
N GLY A 23 7.61 2.83 17.99
CA GLY A 23 6.84 1.60 18.07
C GLY A 23 6.90 0.95 16.70
N LYS A 24 7.27 -0.33 16.62
CA LYS A 24 7.19 -1.10 15.38
C LYS A 24 5.73 -1.09 14.92
N GLU A 25 5.41 -0.20 13.98
CA GLU A 25 4.09 -0.14 13.39
C GLU A 25 3.85 -1.46 12.66
N THR A 26 2.85 -2.21 13.11
CA THR A 26 2.46 -3.47 12.46
C THR A 26 1.55 -3.11 11.30
N ILE A 27 1.89 -3.61 10.11
CA ILE A 27 1.12 -3.39 8.89
C ILE A 27 0.41 -4.69 8.51
N ASP A 28 -0.90 -4.62 8.37
CA ASP A 28 -1.70 -5.70 7.82
C ASP A 28 -1.60 -5.68 6.29
N LEU A 29 -1.00 -6.73 5.72
CA LEU A 29 -0.82 -6.92 4.28
C LEU A 29 -1.78 -8.00 3.77
N ASP A 30 -2.65 -7.63 2.84
CA ASP A 30 -3.51 -8.57 2.14
C ASP A 30 -2.81 -9.07 0.87
N LEU A 31 -2.69 -10.38 0.74
CA LEU A 31 -2.16 -11.02 -0.46
C LEU A 31 -3.24 -11.81 -1.19
N TYR A 32 -3.64 -11.31 -2.36
CA TYR A 32 -4.58 -11.97 -3.24
C TYR A 32 -3.82 -12.78 -4.29
N THR A 33 -4.25 -14.02 -4.53
CA THR A 33 -3.63 -14.89 -5.53
C THR A 33 -4.66 -15.31 -6.58
N LEU A 34 -4.21 -15.41 -7.83
CA LEU A 34 -5.00 -15.92 -8.94
C LEU A 34 -4.14 -16.85 -9.78
N THR A 35 -4.73 -17.95 -10.26
CA THR A 35 -4.08 -19.00 -11.04
C THR A 35 -5.08 -19.52 -12.06
N ASP A 36 -4.59 -20.23 -13.08
CA ASP A 36 -5.41 -20.98 -14.03
C ASP A 36 -6.47 -20.10 -14.72
N VAL A 37 -6.13 -18.84 -15.02
CA VAL A 37 -7.02 -17.98 -15.82
C VAL A 37 -7.18 -18.58 -17.21
N HIS A 38 -6.09 -19.12 -17.78
CA HIS A 38 -6.08 -19.88 -19.03
C HIS A 38 -6.82 -19.20 -20.19
N GLY A 39 -6.78 -17.86 -20.25
CA GLY A 39 -7.51 -17.05 -21.23
C GLY A 39 -9.02 -16.87 -20.97
N HIS A 40 -9.55 -17.28 -19.82
CA HIS A 40 -10.94 -17.10 -19.39
C HIS A 40 -11.18 -15.64 -18.93
N ILE A 41 -10.99 -14.70 -19.86
CA ILE A 41 -11.11 -13.26 -19.61
C ILE A 41 -12.58 -12.83 -19.58
N GLU A 42 -13.40 -13.38 -20.47
CA GLU A 42 -14.80 -13.01 -20.63
C GLU A 42 -15.72 -13.78 -19.67
N GLN A 43 -16.86 -13.18 -19.33
CA GLN A 43 -17.89 -13.87 -18.56
C GLN A 43 -18.56 -14.96 -19.42
N VAL A 44 -18.67 -16.18 -18.89
CA VAL A 44 -19.35 -17.28 -19.57
C VAL A 44 -20.74 -17.49 -18.97
N THR A 45 -21.75 -17.53 -19.83
CA THR A 45 -23.14 -17.83 -19.45
C THR A 45 -23.63 -19.07 -20.17
N LYS A 46 -24.20 -20.03 -19.42
CA LYS A 46 -24.79 -21.26 -19.98
C LYS A 46 -26.23 -21.39 -19.47
N LYS A 47 -27.18 -21.61 -20.39
CA LYS A 47 -28.62 -21.71 -20.09
C LYS A 47 -29.14 -20.54 -19.23
N GLY A 48 -28.67 -19.33 -19.51
CA GLY A 48 -29.05 -18.11 -18.79
C GLY A 48 -28.42 -17.92 -17.41
N LYS A 49 -27.49 -18.78 -16.99
CA LYS A 49 -26.75 -18.65 -15.73
C LYS A 49 -25.27 -18.38 -15.98
N VAL A 50 -24.69 -17.47 -15.20
CA VAL A 50 -23.24 -17.24 -15.20
C VAL A 50 -22.57 -18.49 -14.64
N THR A 51 -21.69 -19.11 -15.43
CA THR A 51 -20.89 -20.27 -15.00
C THR A 51 -19.44 -19.90 -14.72
N GLU A 52 -18.96 -18.81 -15.32
CA GLU A 52 -17.64 -18.24 -15.05
C GLU A 52 -17.75 -16.73 -15.07
N ALA A 53 -17.19 -16.07 -14.06
CA ALA A 53 -17.37 -14.63 -13.84
C ALA A 53 -16.49 -13.76 -14.76
N GLY A 54 -15.35 -14.31 -15.22
CA GLY A 54 -14.37 -13.59 -16.05
C GLY A 54 -13.53 -12.56 -15.29
N GLY A 55 -12.54 -12.01 -15.98
CA GLY A 55 -11.58 -11.04 -15.46
C GLY A 55 -12.22 -9.72 -15.04
N GLY A 56 -13.30 -9.28 -15.70
CA GLY A 56 -14.03 -8.07 -15.33
C GLY A 56 -14.64 -8.12 -13.92
N ALA A 57 -15.24 -9.26 -13.57
CA ALA A 57 -15.77 -9.48 -12.22
C ALA A 57 -14.64 -9.60 -11.19
N MET A 58 -13.53 -10.26 -11.55
CA MET A 58 -12.35 -10.37 -10.69
C MET A 58 -11.73 -9.00 -10.40
N LYS A 59 -11.65 -8.12 -11.41
CA LYS A 59 -11.24 -6.73 -11.23
C LYS A 59 -12.16 -5.99 -10.24
N CYS A 60 -13.47 -6.13 -10.36
CA CYS A 60 -14.41 -5.50 -9.44
C CYS A 60 -14.18 -5.95 -7.99
N TYR A 61 -13.91 -7.24 -7.78
CA TYR A 61 -13.53 -7.78 -6.48
C TYR A 61 -12.24 -7.15 -5.97
N LEU A 62 -11.17 -7.14 -6.78
CA LEU A 62 -9.86 -6.61 -6.39
C LEU A 62 -9.88 -5.09 -6.12
N ASP A 63 -10.69 -4.33 -6.86
CA ASP A 63 -10.87 -2.90 -6.61
C ASP A 63 -11.54 -2.65 -5.24
N LYS A 64 -12.53 -3.46 -4.87
CA LYS A 64 -13.16 -3.39 -3.53
C LYS A 64 -12.20 -3.83 -2.43
N ALA A 65 -11.45 -4.90 -2.66
CA ALA A 65 -10.44 -5.39 -1.73
C ALA A 65 -9.39 -4.32 -1.44
N ARG A 66 -8.83 -3.69 -2.49
CA ARG A 66 -7.86 -2.60 -2.35
C ARG A 66 -8.44 -1.35 -1.71
N ALA A 67 -9.74 -1.08 -1.87
CA ALA A 67 -10.42 0.01 -1.18
C ALA A 67 -10.59 -0.28 0.33
N ALA A 68 -10.73 -1.55 0.72
CA ALA A 68 -10.86 -1.97 2.11
C ALA A 68 -9.51 -1.96 2.85
N ASN A 69 -8.45 -2.44 2.19
CA ASN A 69 -7.07 -2.35 2.69
C ASN A 69 -6.13 -1.85 1.59
N PRO A 70 -5.58 -0.63 1.67
CA PRO A 70 -4.65 -0.11 0.67
C PRO A 70 -3.32 -0.87 0.65
N ASN A 71 -2.97 -1.58 1.73
CA ASN A 71 -1.82 -2.48 1.79
C ASN A 71 -2.18 -3.85 1.21
N SER A 72 -2.58 -3.87 -0.05
CA SER A 72 -3.00 -5.08 -0.79
C SER A 72 -2.14 -5.30 -2.03
N SER A 73 -1.82 -6.55 -2.33
CA SER A 73 -1.16 -6.94 -3.58
C SER A 73 -1.85 -8.14 -4.25
N LEU A 74 -1.77 -8.21 -5.58
CA LEU A 74 -2.19 -9.36 -6.38
C LEU A 74 -0.97 -10.10 -6.91
N MET A 75 -0.96 -11.42 -6.78
CA MET A 75 0.02 -12.32 -7.39
C MET A 75 -0.66 -13.29 -8.35
N LEU A 76 -0.15 -13.37 -9.57
CA LEU A 76 -0.52 -14.40 -10.54
C LEU A 76 0.43 -15.59 -10.38
N LEU A 77 -0.12 -16.78 -10.13
CA LEU A 77 0.68 -17.98 -9.85
C LEU A 77 1.04 -18.80 -11.08
N GLY A 78 0.45 -18.48 -12.25
CA GLY A 78 0.72 -19.19 -13.51
C GLY A 78 -0.55 -19.46 -14.30
N ASP A 79 -0.37 -20.06 -15.48
CA ASP A 79 -1.44 -20.50 -16.38
C ASP A 79 -2.49 -19.42 -16.67
N ASN A 80 -2.01 -18.23 -17.08
CA ASN A 80 -2.86 -17.07 -17.38
C ASN A 80 -3.48 -17.10 -18.77
#